data_AF-A0A182LS96-F1
#
_entry.id   AF-A0A182LS96-F1
#
_cell.length_a   1.000
_cell.length_b   1.000
_cell.length_c   1.000
_cell.angle_alpha   90.00
_cell.angle_beta   90.00
_cell.angle_gamma   90.00
#
_symmetry.space_group_name_H-M   'P 1'
#
loop_
_entity.id
_entity.type
_entity.pdbx_description
1 polymer ?
#
loop_
_entity_poly.entity_id
_entity_poly.type
_entity_poly.pdbx_seq_one_letter_code
_entity_poly.pdbx_strand_id
1 'polypeptide(L)'
;LIVRAEVIPFDNCSYPEEYSTNSSKGLTEEHLCFGNEPYLVPETCDQTRGGPIGGTLTKFNRTYRYAYALNLFGRDCGFGWPAVGVRLATHASWLKSILLPEYRKDSGSLHFFHSDLEENDTCRNVDGTNGLCVNVTRCPKVRYEFSVNRRVAFCSSANIVCCPYENMLNATSLAGRELDGCEDRYKEDRARTSKQLLETGPIEDDFPHLS
;
A
#
# COMPACT_ATOMS: atom_id res chain seq x y z
N LEU A 1 6.58 -6.07 23.75
CA LEU A 1 5.61 -6.77 22.87
C LEU A 1 4.85 -5.71 22.09
N ILE A 2 4.79 -5.80 20.75
CA ILE A 2 3.85 -5.01 19.96
C ILE A 2 2.64 -5.92 19.75
N VAL A 3 1.64 -5.79 20.61
CA VAL A 3 0.37 -6.51 20.44
C VAL A 3 -0.41 -5.78 19.35
N ARG A 4 -0.88 -6.51 18.35
CA ARG A 4 -1.76 -5.96 17.31
C ARG A 4 -3.18 -6.06 17.84
N ALA A 5 -3.82 -4.92 18.06
CA ALA A 5 -5.24 -4.89 18.43
C ALA A 5 -6.09 -5.57 17.34
N GLU A 6 -7.06 -6.35 17.80
CA GLU A 6 -8.03 -7.02 16.94
C GLU A 6 -9.19 -6.08 16.63
N VAL A 7 -9.75 -6.18 15.43
CA VAL A 7 -10.94 -5.44 15.04
C VAL A 7 -12.16 -6.20 15.51
N ILE A 8 -12.94 -5.58 16.40
CA ILE A 8 -14.10 -6.21 17.03
C ILE A 8 -15.35 -5.91 16.17
N PRO A 9 -16.22 -6.90 15.89
CA PRO A 9 -17.48 -6.66 15.21
C PRO A 9 -18.31 -5.58 15.91
N PHE A 10 -18.99 -4.74 15.12
CA PHE A 10 -19.73 -3.58 15.63
C PHE A 10 -20.75 -3.96 16.72
N ASP A 11 -21.52 -5.04 16.48
CA ASP A 11 -22.56 -5.53 17.40
C ASP A 11 -21.99 -6.06 18.73
N ASN A 12 -20.69 -6.40 18.76
CA ASN A 12 -19.98 -6.88 19.95
C ASN A 12 -19.16 -5.76 20.63
N CYS A 13 -19.29 -4.51 20.18
CA CYS A 13 -18.56 -3.37 20.74
C CYS A 13 -19.19 -2.89 22.06
N SER A 14 -18.85 -3.56 23.16
CA SER A 14 -19.27 -3.17 24.51
C SER A 14 -18.17 -2.36 25.20
N TYR A 15 -18.51 -1.21 25.78
CA TYR A 15 -17.62 -0.37 26.57
C TYR A 15 -18.42 0.39 27.64
N PRO A 16 -17.84 0.70 28.82
CA PRO A 16 -18.49 1.50 29.84
C PRO A 16 -18.95 2.87 29.32
N GLU A 17 -20.16 3.30 29.71
CA GLU A 17 -20.76 4.56 29.27
C GLU A 17 -19.89 5.78 29.68
N GLU A 18 -19.17 5.68 30.80
CA GLU A 18 -18.16 6.65 31.24
C GLU A 18 -17.02 6.90 30.24
N TYR A 19 -16.77 6.00 29.30
CA TYR A 19 -15.77 6.18 28.22
C TYR A 19 -16.39 6.73 26.93
N SER A 20 -17.72 6.76 26.83
CA SER A 20 -18.46 7.34 25.70
C SER A 20 -18.26 8.85 25.65
N THR A 21 -17.88 9.39 24.49
CA THR A 21 -17.86 10.85 24.27
C THR A 21 -19.26 11.38 23.94
N ASN A 22 -20.23 11.11 24.82
CA ASN A 22 -21.59 11.66 24.87
C ASN A 22 -22.27 11.89 23.48
N SER A 23 -22.14 10.88 22.60
CA SER A 23 -22.65 10.96 21.23
C SER A 23 -24.14 10.63 21.20
N SER A 24 -24.96 11.61 20.85
CA SER A 24 -26.43 11.49 20.80
C SER A 24 -26.97 10.51 19.74
N LYS A 25 -26.09 9.93 18.91
CA LYS A 25 -26.41 8.92 17.89
C LYS A 25 -25.76 7.55 18.15
N GLY A 26 -25.02 7.38 19.25
CA GLY A 26 -24.21 6.18 19.50
C GLY A 26 -23.05 6.04 18.51
N LEU A 27 -22.62 4.79 18.29
CA LEU A 27 -21.67 4.44 17.22
C LEU A 27 -22.39 4.27 15.87
N THR A 28 -21.63 4.34 14.78
CA THR A 28 -22.09 4.19 13.39
C THR A 28 -21.06 3.41 12.57
N GLU A 29 -21.33 3.09 11.30
CA GLU A 29 -20.36 2.45 10.38
C GLU A 29 -19.06 3.26 10.19
N GLU A 30 -19.11 4.58 10.43
CA GLU A 30 -17.94 5.48 10.46
C GLU A 30 -16.98 5.17 11.61
N HIS A 31 -17.40 4.33 12.55
CA HIS A 31 -16.61 3.90 13.70
C HIS A 31 -16.00 2.50 13.50
N LEU A 32 -14.93 2.27 14.24
CA LEU A 32 -14.21 1.00 14.33
C LEU A 32 -14.05 0.68 15.81
N CYS A 33 -14.53 -0.50 16.22
CA CYS A 33 -14.21 -1.05 17.52
C CYS A 33 -12.93 -1.88 17.43
N PHE A 34 -12.04 -1.75 18.40
CA PHE A 34 -10.80 -2.53 18.47
C PHE A 34 -10.42 -2.84 19.92
N GLY A 35 -9.70 -3.94 20.14
CA GLY A 35 -9.27 -4.28 21.48
C GLY A 35 -8.21 -5.38 21.55
N ASN A 36 -7.81 -5.71 22.76
CA ASN A 36 -6.89 -6.78 23.10
C ASN A 36 -7.48 -7.53 24.31
N GLU A 37 -7.57 -8.87 24.22
CA GLU A 37 -8.13 -9.70 25.30
C GLU A 37 -7.37 -9.61 26.65
N PRO A 38 -6.03 -9.45 26.69
CA PRO A 38 -5.33 -9.20 27.94
C PRO A 38 -5.76 -7.88 28.62
N TYR A 39 -5.69 -7.84 29.94
CA TYR A 39 -5.82 -6.62 30.72
C TYR A 39 -4.43 -5.97 30.93
N LEU A 40 -4.39 -4.64 30.94
CA LEU A 40 -3.25 -3.88 31.45
C LEU A 40 -3.51 -3.41 32.88
N VAL A 41 -2.45 -3.01 33.56
CA VAL A 41 -2.59 -2.20 34.78
C VAL A 41 -3.26 -0.88 34.37
N PRO A 42 -4.37 -0.45 35.01
CA PRO A 42 -5.07 0.76 34.63
C PRO A 42 -4.15 1.98 34.57
N GLU A 43 -4.44 2.90 33.66
CA GLU A 43 -3.71 4.17 33.44
C GLU A 43 -2.26 4.00 32.95
N THR A 44 -1.83 2.77 32.64
CA THR A 44 -0.50 2.50 32.06
C THR A 44 -0.41 2.81 30.56
N CYS A 45 -1.56 2.97 29.87
CA CYS A 45 -1.58 3.33 28.45
C CYS A 45 -2.54 4.50 28.18
N ASP A 46 -2.00 5.64 27.77
CA ASP A 46 -2.76 6.80 27.30
C ASP A 46 -3.03 6.70 25.78
N GLN A 47 -4.31 6.72 25.41
CA GLN A 47 -4.73 6.60 24.02
C GLN A 47 -4.71 7.98 23.34
N THR A 48 -3.65 8.24 22.58
CA THR A 48 -3.51 9.49 21.81
C THR A 48 -4.68 9.65 20.82
N ARG A 49 -5.60 10.58 21.10
CA ARG A 49 -6.72 10.93 20.22
C ARG A 49 -6.22 11.46 18.87
N GLY A 50 -6.87 11.07 17.78
CA GLY A 50 -6.42 11.32 16.41
C GLY A 50 -5.19 10.51 15.98
N GLY A 51 -4.55 9.76 16.88
CA GLY A 51 -3.43 8.88 16.57
C GLY A 51 -3.83 7.76 15.60
N PRO A 52 -2.94 7.35 14.68
CA PRO A 52 -3.28 6.36 13.66
C PRO A 52 -3.39 4.95 14.25
N ILE A 53 -4.54 4.32 14.03
CA ILE A 53 -4.73 2.88 14.22
C ILE A 53 -4.31 2.20 12.92
N GLY A 54 -3.33 1.32 13.01
CA GLY A 54 -2.54 0.92 11.84
C GLY A 54 -1.63 -0.27 12.07
N GLY A 55 -0.80 -0.54 11.08
CA GLY A 55 0.17 -1.62 11.13
C GLY A 55 1.30 -1.43 10.13
N THR A 56 2.12 -2.46 9.98
CA THR A 56 3.20 -2.53 8.99
C THR A 56 2.91 -3.61 7.95
N LEU A 57 3.14 -3.29 6.68
CA LEU A 57 3.11 -4.25 5.56
C LEU A 57 4.47 -4.23 4.86
N THR A 58 5.00 -5.40 4.49
CA THR A 58 6.28 -5.51 3.77
C THR A 58 6.03 -5.87 2.32
N LYS A 59 6.67 -5.13 1.40
CA LYS A 59 6.47 -5.22 -0.05
C LYS A 59 7.80 -4.94 -0.74
N PHE A 60 8.24 -5.82 -1.65
CA PHE A 60 9.55 -5.74 -2.33
C PHE A 60 10.73 -5.46 -1.37
N ASN A 61 10.81 -6.22 -0.27
CA ASN A 61 11.79 -6.04 0.82
C ASN A 61 11.79 -4.66 1.52
N ARG A 62 10.73 -3.86 1.34
CA ARG A 62 10.53 -2.57 2.01
C ARG A 62 9.30 -2.60 2.90
N THR A 63 9.46 -2.16 4.15
CA THR A 63 8.36 -2.05 5.11
C THR A 63 7.67 -0.69 4.98
N TYR A 64 6.35 -0.71 4.88
CA TYR A 64 5.48 0.46 4.84
C TYR A 64 4.59 0.46 6.09
N ARG A 65 4.30 1.65 6.62
CA ARG A 65 3.27 1.83 7.66
C ARG A 65 1.97 2.26 7.00
N TYR A 66 0.85 1.73 7.47
CA TYR A 66 -0.48 2.11 7.00
C TYR A 66 -1.40 2.39 8.19
N ALA A 67 -2.35 3.30 8.01
CA ALA A 67 -3.42 3.59 8.96
C ALA A 67 -4.76 3.26 8.30
N TYR A 68 -5.68 2.68 9.05
CA TYR A 68 -7.03 2.34 8.59
C TYR A 68 -8.15 2.95 9.46
N ALA A 69 -7.80 3.43 10.65
CA ALA A 69 -8.65 4.25 11.50
C ALA A 69 -7.82 5.27 12.31
N LEU A 70 -8.48 6.19 13.00
CA LEU A 70 -7.88 7.15 13.94
C LEU A 70 -8.50 6.96 15.33
N ASN A 71 -7.70 6.97 16.38
CA ASN A 71 -8.17 6.86 17.77
C ASN A 71 -9.21 7.95 18.11
N LEU A 72 -10.36 7.57 18.65
CA LEU A 72 -11.41 8.51 19.08
C LEU A 72 -11.52 8.58 20.62
N PHE A 73 -11.82 7.44 21.24
CA PHE A 73 -11.88 7.27 22.70
C PHE A 73 -11.63 5.81 23.08
N GLY A 74 -11.42 5.56 24.37
CA GLY A 74 -11.10 4.25 24.94
C GLY A 74 -10.22 4.42 26.18
N ARG A 75 -10.29 3.45 27.10
CA ARG A 75 -9.37 3.35 28.24
C ARG A 75 -8.29 2.33 27.92
N ASP A 76 -7.10 2.49 28.52
CA ASP A 76 -6.02 1.49 28.52
C ASP A 76 -5.67 0.97 27.11
N CYS A 77 -5.82 1.83 26.09
CA CYS A 77 -5.56 1.53 24.68
C CYS A 77 -6.31 0.30 24.11
N GLY A 78 -7.50 0.00 24.64
CA GLY A 78 -8.32 -1.13 24.20
C GLY A 78 -7.99 -2.47 24.88
N PHE A 79 -7.22 -2.48 25.97
CA PHE A 79 -6.95 -3.68 26.77
C PHE A 79 -8.05 -3.87 27.83
N GLY A 80 -8.57 -5.09 27.95
CA GLY A 80 -9.68 -5.44 28.86
C GLY A 80 -11.05 -4.94 28.40
N TRP A 81 -11.16 -3.67 28.00
CA TRP A 81 -12.34 -3.09 27.35
C TRP A 81 -12.00 -2.59 25.94
N PRO A 82 -12.85 -2.84 24.93
CA PRO A 82 -12.72 -2.26 23.60
C PRO A 82 -12.60 -0.73 23.60
N ALA A 83 -11.76 -0.25 22.68
CA ALA A 83 -11.62 1.16 22.33
C ALA A 83 -12.26 1.44 20.96
N VAL A 84 -12.53 2.72 20.70
CA VAL A 84 -13.23 3.19 19.49
C VAL A 84 -12.34 4.14 18.70
N GLY A 85 -12.32 3.96 17.38
CA GLY A 85 -11.71 4.85 16.42
C GLY A 85 -12.66 5.25 15.29
N VAL A 86 -12.29 6.29 14.53
CA VAL A 86 -12.95 6.71 13.29
C VAL A 86 -12.34 5.95 12.12
N ARG A 87 -13.15 5.22 11.36
CA ARG A 87 -12.76 4.41 10.20
C ARG A 87 -12.39 5.31 9.02
N LEU A 88 -11.15 5.25 8.52
CA LEU A 88 -10.72 6.11 7.41
C LEU A 88 -11.43 5.78 6.08
N ALA A 89 -11.90 4.52 5.92
CA ALA A 89 -12.52 4.04 4.69
C ALA A 89 -13.86 4.74 4.35
N THR A 90 -14.73 5.01 5.34
CA THR A 90 -16.01 5.71 5.13
C THR A 90 -15.80 7.15 4.69
N HIS A 91 -14.73 7.80 5.17
CA HIS A 91 -14.37 9.16 4.82
C HIS A 91 -13.43 9.26 3.61
N ALA A 92 -13.13 8.15 2.92
CA ALA A 92 -12.12 8.11 1.86
C ALA A 92 -12.38 9.10 0.71
N SER A 93 -13.64 9.37 0.36
CA SER A 93 -13.99 10.35 -0.67
C SER A 93 -13.67 11.79 -0.27
N TRP A 94 -13.92 12.15 1.00
CA TRP A 94 -13.56 13.45 1.57
C TRP A 94 -12.05 13.58 1.78
N LEU A 95 -11.39 12.54 2.31
CA LEU A 95 -9.94 12.51 2.45
C LEU A 95 -9.24 12.71 1.09
N LYS A 96 -9.76 12.11 0.02
CA LYS A 96 -9.24 12.33 -1.35
C LYS A 96 -9.38 13.78 -1.80
N SER A 97 -10.51 14.46 -1.53
CA SER A 97 -10.69 15.84 -2.00
C SER A 97 -9.79 16.85 -1.27
N ILE A 98 -9.46 16.61 0.01
CA ILE A 98 -8.59 17.52 0.79
C ILE A 98 -7.09 17.18 0.69
N LEU A 99 -6.72 15.89 0.63
CA LEU A 99 -5.31 15.46 0.58
C LEU A 99 -4.75 15.46 -0.84
N LEU A 100 -5.62 15.37 -1.85
CA LEU A 100 -5.24 15.25 -3.26
C LEU A 100 -6.08 16.22 -4.14
N PRO A 101 -6.08 17.53 -3.85
CA PRO A 101 -6.88 18.50 -4.60
C PRO A 101 -6.53 18.54 -6.10
N GLU A 102 -5.30 18.16 -6.46
CA GLU A 102 -4.81 18.08 -7.84
C GLU A 102 -4.62 16.62 -8.33
N TYR A 103 -5.54 15.70 -8.00
CA TYR A 103 -5.41 14.26 -8.29
C TYR A 103 -5.39 13.86 -9.80
N ARG A 104 -4.24 14.03 -10.45
CA ARG A 104 -3.81 13.48 -11.76
C ARG A 104 -4.87 13.35 -12.88
N LYS A 105 -5.02 12.21 -13.57
CA LYS A 105 -5.24 10.82 -13.07
C LYS A 105 -4.04 9.84 -13.13
N ASP A 106 -2.83 10.34 -13.22
CA ASP A 106 -1.62 9.59 -13.60
C ASP A 106 -0.54 9.53 -12.49
N SER A 107 -0.56 10.45 -11.51
CA SER A 107 0.40 10.48 -10.40
C SER A 107 0.31 9.24 -9.50
N GLY A 108 1.39 8.46 -9.38
CA GLY A 108 1.45 7.25 -8.54
C GLY A 108 1.57 7.49 -7.03
N SER A 109 1.06 8.61 -6.52
CA SER A 109 0.93 8.88 -5.08
C SER A 109 -0.19 8.07 -4.40
N LEU A 110 -1.02 7.36 -5.18
CA LEU A 110 -2.08 6.48 -4.69
C LEU A 110 -2.02 5.14 -5.43
N HIS A 111 -2.10 4.05 -4.67
CA HIS A 111 -2.28 2.69 -5.18
C HIS A 111 -3.59 2.11 -4.65
N PHE A 112 -4.30 1.38 -5.50
CA PHE A 112 -5.55 0.72 -5.12
C PHE A 112 -5.26 -0.72 -4.69
N PHE A 113 -5.98 -1.19 -3.68
CA PHE A 113 -5.99 -2.58 -3.22
C PHE A 113 -7.43 -3.08 -3.27
N HIS A 114 -7.70 -4.07 -4.13
CA HIS A 114 -8.94 -4.84 -4.14
C HIS A 114 -8.71 -6.08 -3.28
N SER A 115 -8.89 -5.93 -1.97
CA SER A 115 -8.65 -6.97 -0.97
C SER A 115 -9.60 -8.18 -1.08
N ASP A 116 -10.62 -8.05 -1.92
CA ASP A 116 -11.66 -9.00 -2.28
C ASP A 116 -11.33 -9.88 -3.50
N LEU A 117 -10.26 -9.57 -4.25
CA LEU A 117 -9.84 -10.32 -5.44
C LEU A 117 -8.59 -11.18 -5.16
N GLU A 118 -8.66 -12.49 -5.39
CA GLU A 118 -7.55 -13.42 -5.17
C GLU A 118 -6.65 -13.60 -6.41
N GLU A 119 -5.61 -14.44 -6.32
CA GLU A 119 -4.82 -14.79 -7.51
C GLU A 119 -5.68 -15.61 -8.47
N ASN A 120 -5.57 -15.30 -9.77
CA ASN A 120 -6.36 -15.84 -10.87
C ASN A 120 -7.80 -15.31 -11.01
N ASP A 121 -8.20 -14.31 -10.21
CA ASP A 121 -9.48 -13.59 -10.42
C ASP A 121 -9.41 -12.59 -11.57
N THR A 122 -10.57 -12.35 -12.21
CA THR A 122 -10.72 -11.30 -13.23
C THR A 122 -10.81 -9.93 -12.55
N CYS A 123 -10.04 -8.98 -13.05
CA CYS A 123 -9.87 -7.66 -12.43
C CYS A 123 -9.89 -6.55 -13.50
N ARG A 124 -9.94 -5.30 -13.02
CA ARG A 124 -9.89 -4.11 -13.87
C ARG A 124 -8.73 -3.21 -13.46
N ASN A 125 -7.85 -2.92 -14.40
CA ASN A 125 -6.63 -2.15 -14.18
C ASN A 125 -6.92 -0.64 -14.06
N VAL A 126 -5.92 0.16 -13.65
CA VAL A 126 -6.03 1.61 -13.39
C VAL A 126 -6.42 2.44 -14.61
N ASP A 127 -6.12 1.95 -15.82
CA ASP A 127 -6.51 2.49 -17.12
C ASP A 127 -7.95 2.10 -17.53
N GLY A 128 -8.59 1.20 -16.77
CA GLY A 128 -9.91 0.65 -17.04
C GLY A 128 -9.92 -0.61 -17.91
N THR A 129 -8.77 -1.12 -18.34
CA THR A 129 -8.65 -2.39 -19.10
C THR A 129 -8.95 -3.60 -18.24
N ASN A 130 -9.47 -4.66 -18.85
CA ASN A 130 -9.70 -5.93 -18.16
C ASN A 130 -8.39 -6.75 -18.09
N GLY A 131 -8.19 -7.44 -16.98
CA GLY A 131 -7.01 -8.24 -16.72
C GLY A 131 -7.27 -9.38 -15.74
N LEU A 132 -6.19 -10.01 -15.30
CA LEU A 132 -6.19 -11.07 -14.31
C LEU A 132 -5.29 -10.70 -13.14
N CYS A 133 -5.71 -11.02 -11.93
CA CYS A 133 -4.87 -10.93 -10.73
C CYS A 133 -3.78 -12.01 -10.81
N VAL A 134 -2.52 -11.60 -10.96
CA VAL A 134 -1.38 -12.52 -11.06
C VAL A 134 -0.21 -12.03 -10.23
N ASN A 135 0.69 -12.93 -9.85
CA ASN A 135 1.97 -12.54 -9.29
C ASN A 135 2.71 -11.53 -10.19
N VAL A 136 3.20 -10.44 -9.59
CA VAL A 136 3.86 -9.32 -10.27
C VAL A 136 5.08 -9.71 -11.11
N THR A 137 5.71 -10.85 -10.82
CA THR A 137 6.75 -11.46 -11.68
C THR A 137 6.26 -11.80 -13.08
N ARG A 138 4.97 -12.14 -13.25
CA ARG A 138 4.33 -12.41 -14.55
C ARG A 138 3.87 -11.14 -15.28
N CYS A 139 4.05 -9.94 -14.70
CA CYS A 139 3.58 -8.68 -15.28
C CYS A 139 4.67 -7.57 -15.26
N PRO A 140 5.71 -7.66 -16.11
CA PRO A 140 6.86 -6.74 -16.08
C PRO A 140 6.49 -5.27 -16.28
N LYS A 141 5.50 -4.97 -17.13
CA LYS A 141 5.02 -3.59 -17.35
C LYS A 141 4.50 -2.95 -16.06
N VAL A 142 3.65 -3.66 -15.32
CA VAL A 142 3.10 -3.19 -14.04
C VAL A 142 4.20 -3.11 -12.97
N ARG A 143 5.19 -4.04 -12.99
CA ARG A 143 6.38 -3.97 -12.14
C ARG A 143 7.22 -2.70 -12.42
N TYR A 144 7.41 -2.35 -13.68
CA TYR A 144 8.11 -1.13 -14.11
C TYR A 144 7.31 0.13 -13.77
N GLU A 145 6.00 0.17 -14.05
CA GLU A 145 5.12 1.28 -13.68
C GLU A 145 5.18 1.55 -12.17
N PHE A 146 5.19 0.50 -11.35
CA PHE A 146 5.40 0.66 -9.91
C PHE A 146 6.79 1.20 -9.55
N SER A 147 7.87 0.78 -10.24
CA SER A 147 9.24 1.26 -9.93
C SER A 147 9.46 2.74 -10.29
N VAL A 148 8.82 3.24 -11.34
CA VAL A 148 8.81 4.68 -11.69
C VAL A 148 7.69 5.47 -11.00
N ASN A 149 7.13 4.93 -9.90
CA ASN A 149 6.12 5.57 -9.07
C ASN A 149 4.89 6.06 -9.88
N ARG A 150 4.38 5.21 -10.79
CA ARG A 150 3.05 5.31 -11.40
C ARG A 150 2.02 4.50 -10.61
N ARG A 151 0.74 4.78 -10.87
CA ARG A 151 -0.37 4.03 -10.28
C ARG A 151 -0.39 2.61 -10.82
N VAL A 152 -0.73 1.67 -9.94
CA VAL A 152 -0.94 0.25 -10.24
C VAL A 152 -2.05 -0.26 -9.33
N ALA A 153 -2.78 -1.29 -9.77
CA ALA A 153 -3.85 -1.93 -9.00
C ALA A 153 -3.35 -3.24 -8.40
N PHE A 154 -3.40 -3.34 -7.07
CA PHE A 154 -3.17 -4.57 -6.32
C PHE A 154 -4.49 -5.31 -6.09
N CYS A 155 -4.41 -6.63 -6.01
CA CYS A 155 -5.49 -7.50 -5.58
C CYS A 155 -5.29 -7.85 -4.09
N SER A 156 -5.55 -9.09 -3.67
CA SER A 156 -5.47 -9.60 -2.29
C SER A 156 -4.17 -9.29 -1.54
N SER A 157 -3.03 -9.13 -2.23
CA SER A 157 -1.74 -8.88 -1.58
C SER A 157 -0.81 -7.98 -2.39
N ALA A 158 0.23 -7.48 -1.72
CA ALA A 158 1.24 -6.59 -2.29
C ALA A 158 2.04 -7.18 -3.47
N ASN A 159 1.98 -8.50 -3.70
CA ASN A 159 2.66 -9.21 -4.78
C ASN A 159 1.70 -9.66 -5.90
N ILE A 160 0.37 -9.60 -5.69
CA ILE A 160 -0.63 -9.93 -6.71
C ILE A 160 -1.17 -8.61 -7.28
N VAL A 161 -0.99 -8.42 -8.58
CA VAL A 161 -1.39 -7.20 -9.30
C VAL A 161 -2.40 -7.53 -10.39
N CYS A 162 -3.28 -6.59 -10.68
CA CYS A 162 -4.16 -6.71 -11.84
C CYS A 162 -3.35 -6.48 -13.12
N CYS A 163 -3.06 -7.55 -13.85
CA CYS A 163 -2.29 -7.50 -15.09
C CYS A 163 -3.22 -7.55 -16.31
N PRO A 164 -3.22 -6.54 -17.20
CA PRO A 164 -3.95 -6.62 -18.46
C PRO A 164 -3.45 -7.80 -19.29
N TYR A 165 -4.35 -8.53 -19.94
CA TYR A 165 -4.02 -9.76 -20.67
C TYR A 165 -2.91 -9.58 -21.73
N GLU A 166 -2.86 -8.42 -22.39
CA GLU A 166 -1.82 -8.05 -23.37
C GLU A 166 -0.39 -7.94 -22.77
N ASN A 167 -0.25 -7.70 -21.47
CA ASN A 167 1.02 -7.45 -20.79
C ASN A 167 1.48 -8.61 -19.89
N MET A 168 0.74 -9.72 -19.91
CA MET A 168 1.00 -10.90 -19.10
C MET A 168 2.02 -11.81 -19.80
N LEU A 169 3.09 -12.18 -19.08
CA LEU A 169 4.02 -13.18 -19.57
C LEU A 169 3.42 -14.58 -19.43
N ASN A 170 3.19 -15.23 -20.58
CA ASN A 170 2.99 -16.68 -20.62
C ASN A 170 4.29 -17.37 -20.17
N ALA A 171 4.21 -18.24 -19.17
CA ALA A 171 5.34 -18.98 -18.60
C ALA A 171 6.10 -19.86 -19.61
N THR A 172 5.49 -20.13 -20.76
CA THR A 172 6.03 -20.85 -21.92
C THR A 172 6.69 -19.96 -22.98
N SER A 173 6.64 -18.63 -22.87
CA SER A 173 7.17 -17.71 -23.89
C SER A 173 8.65 -17.37 -23.70
N LEU A 174 9.42 -17.39 -24.80
CA LEU A 174 10.84 -16.99 -24.82
C LEU A 174 11.07 -15.56 -24.31
N ALA A 175 10.16 -14.63 -24.64
CA ALA A 175 10.25 -13.22 -24.27
C ALA A 175 10.32 -13.00 -22.74
N GLY A 176 9.65 -13.83 -21.94
CA GLY A 176 9.73 -13.75 -20.48
C GLY A 176 11.13 -14.04 -19.94
N ARG A 177 11.86 -14.97 -20.58
CA ARG A 177 13.24 -15.32 -20.19
C ARG A 177 14.26 -14.25 -20.64
N GLU A 178 14.01 -13.57 -21.76
CA GLU A 178 14.89 -12.49 -22.22
C GLU A 178 14.79 -11.24 -21.36
N LEU A 179 13.60 -10.91 -20.86
CA LEU A 179 13.38 -9.70 -20.05
C LEU A 179 14.06 -9.77 -18.67
N ASP A 180 13.96 -10.90 -17.95
CA ASP A 180 14.70 -11.08 -16.69
C ASP A 180 16.23 -11.07 -16.92
N GLY A 181 16.71 -11.62 -18.04
CA GLY A 181 18.13 -11.64 -18.40
C GLY A 181 18.70 -10.31 -18.93
N CYS A 182 17.89 -9.25 -19.10
CA CYS A 182 18.41 -7.95 -19.56
C CYS A 182 19.23 -7.23 -18.48
N GLU A 183 18.79 -7.27 -17.22
CA GLU A 183 19.49 -6.55 -16.15
C GLU A 183 20.90 -7.11 -15.92
N ASP A 184 21.09 -8.43 -15.99
CA ASP A 184 22.41 -9.07 -15.87
C ASP A 184 23.33 -8.78 -17.06
N ARG A 185 22.82 -8.83 -18.30
CA ARG A 185 23.61 -8.57 -19.52
C ARG A 185 24.23 -7.17 -19.54
N TYR A 186 23.52 -6.15 -19.04
CA TYR A 186 24.03 -4.77 -19.02
C TYR A 186 24.81 -4.38 -17.74
N LYS A 187 25.09 -5.33 -16.83
CA LYS A 187 25.96 -5.05 -15.65
C LYS A 187 27.42 -4.87 -16.05
N GLU A 188 27.94 -5.72 -16.93
CA GLU A 188 29.34 -5.67 -17.37
C GLU A 188 29.63 -4.39 -18.19
N ASP A 189 28.74 -4.02 -19.11
CA ASP A 189 28.87 -2.78 -19.88
C ASP A 189 28.79 -1.54 -18.97
N ARG A 190 27.88 -1.51 -17.98
CA ARG A 190 27.85 -0.42 -16.99
C ARG A 190 29.13 -0.34 -16.16
N ALA A 191 29.66 -1.47 -15.71
CA ALA A 191 30.91 -1.53 -14.95
C ALA A 191 32.11 -1.06 -15.80
N ARG A 192 32.13 -1.38 -17.10
CA ARG A 192 33.15 -0.88 -18.04
C ARG A 192 33.04 0.63 -18.22
N THR A 193 31.85 1.15 -18.52
CA THR A 193 31.62 2.59 -18.73
C THR A 193 31.88 3.40 -17.47
N SER A 194 31.49 2.93 -16.28
CA SER A 194 31.79 3.62 -15.02
C SER A 194 33.28 3.69 -14.71
N LYS A 195 34.04 2.64 -15.08
CA LYS A 195 35.50 2.61 -14.89
C LYS A 195 36.20 3.53 -15.90
N GLN A 196 35.70 3.58 -17.12
CA GLN A 196 36.23 4.46 -18.18
C GLN A 196 36.00 5.95 -17.85
N LEU A 197 34.82 6.31 -17.31
CA LEU A 197 34.52 7.66 -16.79
C LEU A 197 35.35 8.08 -15.56
N LEU A 198 36.00 7.13 -14.89
CA LEU A 198 36.94 7.40 -13.78
C LEU A 198 38.39 7.54 -14.25
N GLU A 199 38.73 7.01 -15.42
CA GLU A 199 40.09 7.04 -16.00
C GLU A 199 40.28 8.20 -16.99
N THR A 200 39.23 8.61 -17.70
CA THR A 200 39.22 9.83 -18.54
C THR A 200 38.25 10.86 -17.96
N GLY A 201 38.73 12.10 -17.75
CA GLY A 201 37.91 13.25 -17.35
C GLY A 201 36.81 13.57 -18.36
N PRO A 202 35.96 14.59 -18.09
CA PRO A 202 34.79 14.89 -18.91
C PRO A 202 35.19 15.06 -20.39
N ILE A 203 34.53 14.29 -21.24
CA ILE A 203 34.79 14.23 -22.68
C ILE A 203 34.38 15.57 -23.29
N GLU A 204 35.29 16.16 -24.06
CA GLU A 204 35.05 17.38 -24.83
C GLU A 204 34.21 17.03 -26.06
N ASP A 205 33.11 17.76 -26.30
CA ASP A 205 32.16 17.47 -27.37
C ASP A 205 32.77 17.72 -28.76
N ASP A 206 33.07 16.65 -29.49
CA ASP A 206 33.55 16.71 -30.88
C ASP A 206 32.54 16.02 -31.83
N PHE A 207 31.63 16.82 -32.39
CA PHE A 207 30.59 16.38 -33.33
C PHE A 207 30.82 16.96 -34.74
N PRO A 208 31.73 16.40 -35.56
CA PRO A 208 32.17 16.99 -36.82
C PRO A 208 31.20 16.79 -38.02
N HIS A 209 29.87 16.72 -37.79
CA HIS A 209 28.88 16.47 -38.86
C HIS A 209 27.46 16.97 -38.57
N LEU A 210 27.33 18.06 -37.81
CA LEU A 210 26.16 18.95 -37.89
C LEU A 210 26.63 20.29 -38.46
N SER A 211 25.91 20.76 -39.48
CA SER A 211 26.28 21.83 -40.43
C SER A 211 26.38 23.23 -39.85
#